data_AF-A0AAD5EJY6-F1
#
_entry.id   AF-A0AAD5EJY6-F1
#
_cell.length_a   1.000
_cell.length_b   1.000
_cell.length_c   1.000
_cell.angle_alpha   90.00
_cell.angle_beta   90.00
_cell.angle_gamma   90.00
#
_symmetry.space_group_name_H-M   'P 1'
#
loop_
_entity.id
_entity.type
_entity.pdbx_description
1 polymer ?
#
loop_
_entity_poly.entity_id
_entity_poly.type
_entity_poly.pdbx_seq_one_letter_code
_entity_poly.pdbx_strand_id
1 'polypeptide(L)'
;MDTWRLHCQNAFDGDQHASALVALVETGCMHKGDHVEIIAQDPAIAASLAQLGFTVSQDHTYTLPSAQQKEYVQVKREERQSWHQRQQQVLDSDIDQVVEQSKPLALSDQDRRKMVGLFAKKHGDTLQGFIRGLAAFLHYQRKHSRLAIWDMPRVRLVTIEQPQLLLEILGFHVVAQSTEPQRTTVVIDEPEKTIQFQMNPSITDRELRRLAWALKPSHLESAAVDEFGLGDQHRDEGTVAQTDTCFGWLMSIITSIFDALPLHS
;
A
#
# COMPACT_ATOMS: atom_id res chain seq x y z
N MET A 1 -2.90 -29.80 -19.09
CA MET A 1 -2.10 -28.84 -18.29
C MET A 1 -2.52 -27.39 -18.56
N ASP A 2 -2.62 -26.94 -19.82
CA ASP A 2 -2.90 -25.53 -20.12
C ASP A 2 -4.30 -25.03 -19.71
N THR A 3 -5.30 -25.91 -19.67
CA THR A 3 -6.68 -25.56 -19.26
C THR A 3 -6.74 -25.13 -17.78
N TRP A 4 -6.03 -25.83 -16.88
CA TRP A 4 -5.96 -25.48 -15.46
C TRP A 4 -5.33 -24.12 -15.25
N ARG A 5 -4.24 -23.84 -15.97
CA ARG A 5 -3.55 -22.55 -15.95
C ARG A 5 -4.48 -21.42 -16.35
N LEU A 6 -5.18 -21.56 -17.48
CA LEU A 6 -6.09 -20.55 -18.00
C LEU A 6 -7.23 -20.23 -17.01
N HIS A 7 -7.84 -21.26 -16.41
CA HIS A 7 -8.88 -21.04 -15.40
C HIS A 7 -8.35 -20.35 -14.13
N CYS A 8 -7.14 -20.70 -13.68
CA CYS A 8 -6.53 -20.02 -12.54
C CYS A 8 -6.24 -18.54 -12.86
N GLN A 9 -5.66 -18.25 -14.03
CA GLN A 9 -5.38 -16.89 -14.48
C GLN A 9 -6.66 -16.05 -14.55
N ASN A 10 -7.68 -16.55 -15.23
CA ASN A 10 -8.97 -15.86 -15.36
C ASN A 10 -9.62 -15.64 -13.98
N ALA A 11 -9.56 -16.62 -13.08
CA ALA A 11 -10.08 -16.48 -11.73
C ALA A 11 -9.36 -15.36 -10.95
N PHE A 12 -8.01 -15.31 -11.02
CA PHE A 12 -7.25 -14.25 -10.35
C PHE A 12 -7.46 -12.87 -10.98
N ASP A 13 -7.71 -12.81 -12.29
CA ASP A 13 -8.04 -11.58 -13.01
C ASP A 13 -9.51 -11.14 -12.83
N GLY A 14 -10.30 -11.87 -12.01
CA GLY A 14 -11.63 -11.47 -11.58
C GLY A 14 -12.80 -12.04 -12.40
N ASP A 15 -12.55 -13.02 -13.29
CA ASP A 15 -13.62 -13.72 -14.00
C ASP A 15 -14.48 -14.53 -13.01
N GLN A 16 -15.78 -14.23 -12.96
CA GLN A 16 -16.69 -14.80 -11.98
C GLN A 16 -16.90 -16.31 -12.18
N HIS A 17 -16.94 -16.77 -13.44
CA HIS A 17 -17.16 -18.18 -13.76
C HIS A 17 -15.95 -19.03 -13.37
N ALA A 18 -14.76 -18.59 -13.75
CA ALA A 18 -13.50 -19.22 -13.38
C ALA A 18 -13.27 -19.19 -11.86
N SER A 19 -13.61 -18.08 -11.20
CA SER A 19 -13.55 -17.96 -9.73
C SER A 19 -14.47 -18.96 -9.04
N ALA A 20 -15.72 -19.09 -9.50
CA ALA A 20 -16.66 -20.06 -8.98
C ALA A 20 -16.19 -21.51 -9.20
N LEU A 21 -15.61 -21.80 -10.36
CA LEU A 21 -15.06 -23.12 -10.70
C LEU A 21 -13.86 -23.49 -9.82
N VAL A 22 -12.90 -22.56 -9.65
CA VAL A 22 -11.75 -22.73 -8.76
C VAL A 22 -12.20 -22.93 -7.32
N ALA A 23 -13.12 -22.10 -6.83
CA ALA A 23 -13.69 -22.25 -5.49
C ALA A 23 -14.40 -23.60 -5.31
N LEU A 24 -15.17 -24.05 -6.31
CA LEU A 24 -15.83 -25.35 -6.27
C LEU A 24 -14.84 -26.51 -6.16
N VAL A 25 -13.73 -26.47 -6.91
CA VAL A 25 -12.67 -27.50 -6.85
C VAL A 25 -11.94 -27.49 -5.50
N GLU A 26 -11.81 -26.32 -4.86
CA GLU A 26 -11.10 -26.19 -3.59
C GLU A 26 -11.95 -26.53 -2.37
N THR A 27 -13.15 -25.95 -2.29
CA THR A 27 -13.99 -26.02 -1.09
C THR A 27 -15.19 -26.94 -1.26
N GLY A 28 -15.60 -27.20 -2.50
CA GLY A 28 -16.77 -28.01 -2.84
C GLY A 28 -16.46 -29.49 -3.11
N CYS A 29 -15.20 -29.92 -2.96
CA CYS A 29 -14.81 -31.30 -3.22
C CYS A 29 -14.87 -32.20 -1.97
N MET A 30 -15.26 -33.45 -2.16
CA MET A 30 -15.17 -34.51 -1.17
C MET A 30 -13.95 -35.38 -1.48
N HIS A 31 -13.05 -35.53 -0.51
CA HIS A 31 -11.89 -36.41 -0.67
C HIS A 31 -12.26 -37.87 -0.38
N LYS A 32 -12.00 -38.76 -1.34
CA LYS A 32 -12.29 -40.19 -1.29
C LYS A 32 -11.03 -41.00 -1.57
N GLY A 33 -10.09 -40.99 -0.62
CA GLY A 33 -8.87 -41.78 -0.69
C GLY A 33 -7.96 -41.40 -1.87
N ASP A 34 -8.16 -42.05 -3.01
CA ASP A 34 -7.37 -41.90 -4.24
C ASP A 34 -7.96 -40.91 -5.25
N HIS A 35 -9.15 -40.36 -5.03
CA HIS A 35 -9.78 -39.36 -5.89
C HIS A 35 -10.54 -38.30 -5.09
N VAL A 36 -10.98 -37.26 -5.79
CA VAL A 36 -11.91 -36.25 -5.29
C VAL A 36 -13.18 -36.24 -6.10
N GLU A 37 -14.29 -35.98 -5.40
CA GLU A 37 -15.64 -35.94 -5.96
C GLU A 37 -16.22 -34.55 -5.84
N ILE A 38 -16.89 -34.08 -6.89
CA ILE A 38 -17.65 -32.83 -6.91
C ILE A 38 -19.03 -33.13 -7.47
N ILE A 39 -20.07 -32.61 -6.83
CA ILE A 39 -21.44 -32.70 -7.34
C ILE A 39 -21.77 -31.38 -8.03
N ALA A 40 -22.09 -31.42 -9.32
CA ALA A 40 -22.40 -30.23 -10.11
C ALA A 40 -23.62 -30.44 -11.00
N GLN A 41 -24.70 -29.72 -10.71
CA GLN A 41 -25.96 -29.79 -11.47
C GLN A 41 -26.03 -28.76 -12.61
N ASP A 42 -25.23 -27.70 -12.54
CA ASP A 42 -25.17 -26.68 -13.59
C ASP A 42 -24.44 -27.24 -14.85
N PRO A 43 -25.08 -27.25 -16.03
CA PRO A 43 -24.46 -27.71 -17.28
C PRO A 43 -23.18 -26.97 -17.66
N ALA A 44 -23.05 -25.68 -17.34
CA ALA A 44 -21.86 -24.89 -17.65
C ALA A 44 -20.67 -25.30 -16.77
N ILE A 45 -20.93 -25.56 -15.49
CA ILE A 45 -19.93 -26.08 -14.55
C ILE A 45 -19.55 -27.52 -14.94
N ALA A 46 -20.53 -28.36 -15.30
CA ALA A 46 -20.30 -29.71 -15.79
C ALA A 46 -19.37 -29.76 -17.01
N ALA A 47 -19.62 -28.91 -18.01
CA ALA A 47 -18.76 -28.80 -19.18
C ALA A 47 -17.34 -28.36 -18.81
N SER A 48 -17.22 -27.42 -17.87
CA SER A 48 -15.92 -26.93 -17.39
C SER A 48 -15.15 -28.02 -16.62
N LEU A 49 -15.83 -28.78 -15.74
CA LEU A 49 -15.23 -29.92 -15.01
C LEU A 49 -14.72 -31.00 -15.97
N ALA A 50 -15.46 -31.31 -17.03
CA ALA A 50 -15.01 -32.24 -18.05
C ALA A 50 -13.74 -31.75 -18.77
N GLN A 51 -13.66 -30.46 -19.10
CA GLN A 51 -12.45 -29.85 -19.70
C GLN A 51 -11.25 -29.86 -18.76
N LEU A 52 -11.50 -29.85 -17.45
CA LEU A 52 -10.49 -29.95 -16.40
C LEU A 52 -10.03 -31.39 -16.12
N GLY A 53 -10.60 -32.38 -16.82
CA GLY A 53 -10.22 -33.79 -16.72
C GLY A 53 -11.04 -34.60 -15.71
N PHE A 54 -12.12 -34.04 -15.16
CA PHE A 54 -13.03 -34.82 -14.33
C PHE A 54 -13.84 -35.80 -15.17
N THR A 55 -13.98 -37.02 -14.67
CA THR A 55 -14.83 -38.05 -15.26
C THR A 55 -16.18 -38.12 -14.54
N VAL A 56 -17.27 -38.16 -15.30
CA VAL A 56 -18.60 -38.37 -14.72
C VAL A 56 -18.74 -39.80 -14.21
N SER A 57 -19.20 -39.97 -12.97
CA SER A 57 -19.44 -41.26 -12.36
C SER A 57 -20.94 -41.59 -12.37
N GLN A 58 -21.71 -41.06 -11.41
CA GLN A 58 -23.17 -41.24 -11.26
C GLN A 58 -23.80 -39.98 -10.65
N ASP A 59 -25.09 -39.73 -10.90
CA ASP A 59 -25.88 -38.65 -10.25
C ASP A 59 -25.24 -37.26 -10.24
N HIS A 60 -24.73 -36.81 -11.40
CA HIS A 60 -24.03 -35.52 -11.54
C HIS A 60 -22.77 -35.38 -10.66
N THR A 61 -22.17 -36.52 -10.27
CA THR A 61 -20.91 -36.59 -9.56
C THR A 61 -19.75 -36.70 -10.54
N TYR A 62 -18.78 -35.82 -10.39
CA TYR A 62 -17.57 -35.69 -11.18
C TYR A 62 -16.38 -36.09 -10.32
N THR A 63 -15.52 -36.96 -10.86
CA THR A 63 -14.39 -37.56 -10.14
C THR A 63 -13.07 -37.12 -10.78
N LEU A 64 -12.07 -36.80 -9.96
CA LEU A 64 -10.71 -36.51 -10.41
C LEU A 64 -9.69 -37.30 -9.58
N PRO A 65 -8.74 -38.02 -10.20
CA PRO A 65 -7.67 -38.70 -9.45
C PRO A 65 -6.87 -37.73 -8.58
N SER A 66 -6.53 -38.14 -7.36
CA SER A 66 -5.80 -37.31 -6.39
C SER A 66 -4.42 -36.87 -6.90
N ALA A 67 -3.79 -37.65 -7.78
CA ALA A 67 -2.54 -37.27 -8.43
C ALA A 67 -2.71 -36.01 -9.31
N GLN A 68 -3.79 -35.95 -10.10
CA GLN A 68 -4.11 -34.79 -10.94
C GLN A 68 -4.58 -33.59 -10.10
N GLN A 69 -5.29 -33.84 -9.00
CA GLN A 69 -5.64 -32.76 -8.06
C GLN A 69 -4.39 -32.09 -7.46
N LYS A 70 -3.38 -32.87 -7.08
CA LYS A 70 -2.10 -32.35 -6.58
C LYS A 70 -1.38 -31.49 -7.62
N GLU A 71 -1.40 -31.92 -8.88
CA GLU A 71 -0.86 -31.16 -10.00
C GLU A 71 -1.59 -29.82 -10.17
N TYR A 72 -2.92 -29.81 -10.12
CA TYR A 72 -3.71 -28.58 -10.11
C TYR A 72 -3.33 -27.64 -8.96
N VAL A 73 -3.20 -28.14 -7.74
CA VAL A 73 -2.83 -27.33 -6.57
C VAL A 73 -1.47 -26.66 -6.78
N GLN A 74 -0.52 -27.36 -7.41
CA GLN A 74 0.78 -26.81 -7.76
C GLN A 74 0.67 -25.71 -8.83
N VAL A 75 -0.03 -25.97 -9.93
CA VAL A 75 -0.27 -24.97 -10.99
C VAL A 75 -0.92 -23.71 -10.42
N LYS A 76 -1.93 -23.87 -9.55
CA LYS A 76 -2.59 -22.72 -8.90
C LYS A 76 -1.61 -21.88 -8.09
N ARG A 77 -0.70 -22.50 -7.33
CA ARG A 77 0.31 -21.78 -6.54
C ARG A 77 1.25 -20.98 -7.43
N GLU A 78 1.72 -21.59 -8.51
CA GLU A 78 2.59 -20.96 -9.50
C GLU A 78 1.90 -19.78 -10.21
N GLU A 79 0.65 -19.95 -10.62
CA GLU A 79 -0.14 -18.89 -11.26
C GLU A 79 -0.49 -17.77 -10.29
N ARG A 80 -0.77 -18.09 -9.01
CA ARG A 80 -1.00 -17.07 -7.98
C ARG A 80 0.25 -16.24 -7.74
N GLN A 81 1.41 -16.88 -7.66
CA GLN A 81 2.69 -16.19 -7.52
C GLN A 81 2.96 -15.29 -8.72
N SER A 82 2.77 -15.82 -9.94
CA SER A 82 2.93 -15.07 -11.19
C SER A 82 1.95 -13.90 -11.29
N TRP A 83 0.70 -14.08 -10.84
CA TRP A 83 -0.29 -13.01 -10.76
C TRP A 83 0.14 -11.93 -9.77
N HIS A 84 0.56 -12.28 -8.55
CA HIS A 84 1.06 -11.31 -7.58
C HIS A 84 2.26 -10.50 -8.13
N GLN A 85 3.20 -11.17 -8.81
CA GLN A 85 4.33 -10.49 -9.45
C GLN A 85 3.87 -9.50 -10.54
N ARG A 86 2.93 -9.90 -11.40
CA ARG A 86 2.36 -9.01 -12.43
C ARG A 86 1.64 -7.82 -11.79
N GLN A 87 0.83 -8.04 -10.76
CA GLN A 87 0.14 -6.96 -10.06
C GLN A 87 1.12 -5.99 -9.40
N GLN A 88 2.22 -6.49 -8.81
CA GLN A 88 3.26 -5.64 -8.25
C GLN A 88 3.96 -4.81 -9.34
N GLN A 89 4.24 -5.40 -10.50
CA GLN A 89 4.82 -4.68 -11.64
C GLN A 89 3.90 -3.58 -12.17
N VAL A 90 2.59 -3.85 -12.24
CA VAL A 90 1.58 -2.84 -12.63
C VAL A 90 1.57 -1.72 -11.60
N LEU A 91 1.49 -2.05 -10.31
CA LEU A 91 1.52 -1.05 -9.23
C LEU A 91 2.81 -0.21 -9.26
N ASP A 92 3.97 -0.83 -9.47
CA ASP A 92 5.24 -0.13 -9.60
C ASP A 92 5.22 0.84 -10.79
N SER A 93 4.72 0.40 -11.94
CA SER A 93 4.57 1.24 -13.14
C SER A 93 3.59 2.39 -12.92
N ASP A 94 2.49 2.15 -12.21
CA ASP A 94 1.50 3.18 -11.88
C ASP A 94 2.08 4.20 -10.90
N ILE A 95 2.86 3.75 -9.91
CA ILE A 95 3.60 4.63 -8.99
C ILE A 95 4.59 5.48 -9.76
N ASP A 96 5.34 4.90 -10.70
CA ASP A 96 6.26 5.65 -11.57
C ASP A 96 5.52 6.72 -12.36
N GLN A 97 4.40 6.36 -12.97
CA GLN A 97 3.58 7.30 -13.72
C GLN A 97 3.06 8.45 -12.83
N VAL A 98 2.57 8.14 -11.63
CA VAL A 98 2.13 9.16 -10.65
C VAL A 98 3.30 10.06 -10.28
N VAL A 99 4.47 9.51 -9.97
CA VAL A 99 5.66 10.30 -9.61
C VAL A 99 6.07 11.25 -10.74
N GLU A 100 6.03 10.79 -11.99
CA GLU A 100 6.39 11.60 -13.16
C GLU A 100 5.36 12.70 -13.49
N GLN A 101 4.08 12.42 -13.29
CA GLN A 101 2.98 13.28 -13.75
C GLN A 101 2.43 14.20 -12.65
N SER A 102 2.58 13.82 -11.39
CA SER A 102 2.01 14.57 -10.27
C SER A 102 2.67 15.93 -10.13
N LYS A 103 1.82 16.93 -9.89
CA LYS A 103 2.22 18.28 -9.52
C LYS A 103 1.52 18.65 -8.22
N PRO A 104 2.20 19.36 -7.30
CA PRO A 104 1.57 19.87 -6.10
C PRO A 104 0.31 20.65 -6.43
N LEU A 105 -0.81 20.29 -5.79
CA LEU A 105 -2.07 21.01 -5.92
C LEU A 105 -1.97 22.32 -5.15
N ALA A 106 -2.46 23.40 -5.75
CA ALA A 106 -2.61 24.69 -5.09
C ALA A 106 -3.79 24.64 -4.11
N LEU A 107 -3.56 24.04 -2.94
CA LEU A 107 -4.56 23.89 -1.87
C LEU A 107 -4.34 24.94 -0.78
N SER A 108 -5.45 25.41 -0.20
CA SER A 108 -5.40 26.15 1.07
C SER A 108 -4.96 25.22 2.21
N ASP A 109 -4.39 25.77 3.29
CA ASP A 109 -4.03 25.02 4.49
C ASP A 109 -5.19 24.18 5.04
N GLN A 110 -6.41 24.73 4.98
CA GLN A 110 -7.61 24.09 5.50
C GLN A 110 -8.01 22.89 4.64
N ASP A 111 -7.96 23.03 3.31
CA ASP A 111 -8.29 21.96 2.38
C ASP A 111 -7.24 20.85 2.45
N ARG A 112 -5.96 21.20 2.51
CA ARG A 112 -4.85 20.25 2.69
C ARG A 112 -5.05 19.42 3.96
N ARG A 113 -5.31 20.08 5.10
CA ARG A 113 -5.58 19.39 6.38
C ARG A 113 -6.80 18.48 6.28
N LYS A 114 -7.89 18.94 5.65
CA LYS A 114 -9.11 18.16 5.48
C LYS A 114 -8.86 16.91 4.64
N MET A 115 -8.12 17.02 3.54
CA MET A 115 -7.78 15.88 2.69
C MET A 115 -6.91 14.86 3.43
N VAL A 116 -5.89 15.31 4.16
CA VAL A 116 -5.06 14.44 5.01
C VAL A 116 -5.91 13.72 6.07
N GLY A 117 -6.82 14.44 6.73
CA GLY A 117 -7.73 13.84 7.72
C GLY A 117 -8.72 12.85 7.10
N LEU A 118 -9.24 13.12 5.89
CA LEU A 118 -10.11 12.20 5.16
C LEU A 118 -9.36 10.94 4.73
N PHE A 119 -8.13 11.10 4.23
CA PHE A 119 -7.25 9.98 3.91
C PHE A 119 -6.99 9.11 5.14
N ALA A 120 -6.57 9.70 6.26
CA ALA A 120 -6.32 8.96 7.49
C ALA A 120 -7.58 8.28 8.04
N LYS A 121 -8.77 8.88 7.87
CA LYS A 121 -10.03 8.25 8.27
C LYS A 121 -10.40 7.06 7.36
N LYS A 122 -10.18 7.19 6.06
CA LYS A 122 -10.52 6.15 5.06
C LYS A 122 -9.56 4.96 5.12
N HIS A 123 -8.27 5.23 5.31
CA HIS A 123 -7.19 4.23 5.25
C HIS A 123 -6.56 3.91 6.61
N GLY A 124 -7.13 4.45 7.69
CA GLY A 124 -6.59 4.35 9.04
C GLY A 124 -6.26 2.94 9.48
N ASP A 125 -7.08 1.96 9.12
CA ASP A 125 -6.91 0.56 9.55
C ASP A 125 -5.99 -0.24 8.62
N THR A 126 -6.01 0.06 7.32
CA THR A 126 -5.27 -0.70 6.30
C THR A 126 -3.85 -0.18 6.07
N LEU A 127 -3.63 1.13 6.22
CA LEU A 127 -2.36 1.81 5.97
C LEU A 127 -1.73 2.37 7.25
N GLN A 128 -1.94 1.69 8.39
CA GLN A 128 -1.44 2.15 9.70
C GLN A 128 0.06 2.44 9.68
N GLY A 129 0.88 1.58 9.07
CA GLY A 129 2.33 1.76 8.98
C GLY A 129 2.71 3.05 8.25
N PHE A 130 2.08 3.31 7.10
CA PHE A 130 2.31 4.53 6.33
C PHE A 130 1.85 5.78 7.07
N ILE A 131 0.65 5.77 7.67
CA ILE A 131 0.10 6.91 8.41
C ILE A 131 1.00 7.26 9.61
N ARG A 132 1.49 6.23 10.33
CA ARG A 132 2.45 6.40 11.44
C ARG A 132 3.77 6.97 10.94
N GLY A 133 4.31 6.43 9.85
CA GLY A 133 5.54 6.92 9.22
C GLY A 133 5.41 8.39 8.80
N LEU A 134 4.28 8.77 8.19
CA LEU A 134 4.02 10.15 7.76
C LEU A 134 3.91 11.10 8.95
N ALA A 135 3.20 10.70 10.01
CA ALA A 135 3.12 11.48 11.24
C ALA A 135 4.50 11.67 11.89
N ALA A 136 5.31 10.61 11.94
CA ALA A 136 6.66 10.66 12.47
C ALA A 136 7.58 11.54 11.60
N PHE A 137 7.48 11.46 10.27
CA PHE A 137 8.24 12.30 9.34
C PHE A 137 7.89 13.79 9.50
N LEU A 138 6.60 14.12 9.61
CA LEU A 138 6.15 15.49 9.90
C LEU A 138 6.68 15.99 11.25
N HIS A 139 6.73 15.12 12.26
CA HIS A 139 7.30 15.45 13.57
C HIS A 139 8.82 15.60 13.52
N TYR A 140 9.51 14.75 12.76
CA TYR A 140 10.95 14.83 12.52
C TYR A 140 11.30 16.16 11.85
N GLN A 141 10.61 16.54 10.77
CA GLN A 141 10.82 17.83 10.10
C GLN A 141 10.69 19.02 11.05
N ARG A 142 9.78 18.98 12.03
CA ARG A 142 9.61 20.08 13.00
C ARG A 142 10.80 20.27 13.94
N LYS A 143 11.65 19.27 14.11
CA LYS A 143 12.85 19.33 14.95
C LYS A 143 14.08 19.82 14.18
N HIS A 144 13.97 20.01 12.86
CA HIS A 144 15.11 20.30 11.99
C HIS A 144 14.80 21.48 11.07
N SER A 145 15.78 22.38 10.92
CA SER A 145 15.71 23.52 10.00
C SER A 145 16.03 23.14 8.54
N ARG A 146 16.79 22.05 8.37
CA ARG A 146 17.04 21.41 7.06
C ARG A 146 15.83 20.58 6.64
N LEU A 147 15.62 20.45 5.33
CA LEU A 147 14.56 19.62 4.78
C LEU A 147 14.85 18.15 5.05
N ALA A 148 13.89 17.49 5.69
CA ALA A 148 13.93 16.07 5.92
C ALA A 148 13.67 15.31 4.61
N ILE A 149 14.32 14.16 4.49
CA ILE A 149 14.14 13.19 3.41
C ILE A 149 13.60 11.91 4.04
N TRP A 150 12.58 11.33 3.42
CA TRP A 150 12.02 10.05 3.81
C TRP A 150 12.39 9.00 2.76
N ASP A 151 13.20 8.04 3.16
CA ASP A 151 13.57 6.89 2.35
C ASP A 151 12.48 5.82 2.48
N MET A 152 11.62 5.73 1.46
CA MET A 152 10.49 4.81 1.47
C MET A 152 10.73 3.65 0.49
N PRO A 153 10.79 2.41 0.99
CA PRO A 153 10.77 1.23 0.12
C PRO A 153 9.49 1.18 -0.70
N ARG A 154 9.59 0.94 -2.00
CA ARG A 154 8.44 0.87 -2.91
C ARG A 154 7.43 -0.20 -2.50
N VAL A 155 7.89 -1.31 -1.94
CA VAL A 155 7.01 -2.38 -1.42
C VAL A 155 6.07 -1.90 -0.30
N ARG A 156 6.39 -0.78 0.37
CA ARG A 156 5.49 -0.15 1.37
C ARG A 156 4.45 0.79 0.76
N LEU A 157 4.62 1.13 -0.52
CA LEU A 157 3.59 1.80 -1.33
C LEU A 157 2.68 0.71 -1.89
N VAL A 158 1.65 0.41 -1.11
CA VAL A 158 0.66 -0.63 -1.43
C VAL A 158 -0.51 -0.09 -2.26
N THR A 159 -0.67 1.24 -2.35
CA THR A 159 -1.66 1.88 -3.23
C THR A 159 -1.12 3.17 -3.86
N ILE A 160 -1.66 3.53 -5.04
CA ILE A 160 -1.36 4.80 -5.73
C ILE A 160 -1.80 6.04 -4.94
N GLU A 161 -2.69 5.90 -3.96
CA GLU A 161 -3.18 7.04 -3.17
C GLU A 161 -2.11 7.57 -2.21
N GLN A 162 -1.15 6.73 -1.79
CA GLN A 162 -0.03 7.13 -0.93
C GLN A 162 0.92 8.13 -1.61
N PRO A 163 1.51 7.85 -2.80
CA PRO A 163 2.33 8.83 -3.50
C PRO A 163 1.53 10.06 -3.93
N GLN A 164 0.26 9.93 -4.33
CA GLN A 164 -0.59 11.10 -4.62
C GLN A 164 -0.77 12.00 -3.38
N LEU A 165 -0.98 11.42 -2.20
CA LEU A 165 -1.03 12.20 -0.96
C LEU A 165 0.26 12.98 -0.71
N LEU A 166 1.42 12.33 -0.88
CA LEU A 166 2.72 12.96 -0.67
C LEU A 166 2.97 14.07 -1.69
N LEU A 167 2.78 13.80 -2.98
CA LEU A 167 3.18 14.70 -4.07
C LEU A 167 2.14 15.78 -4.36
N GLU A 168 0.87 15.42 -4.44
CA GLU A 168 -0.18 16.35 -4.87
C GLU A 168 -0.75 17.14 -3.69
N ILE A 169 -1.04 16.47 -2.58
CA ILE A 169 -1.70 17.11 -1.43
C ILE A 169 -0.67 17.80 -0.53
N LEU A 170 0.38 17.08 -0.16
CA LEU A 170 1.43 17.58 0.71
C LEU A 170 2.54 18.32 -0.05
N GLY A 171 2.59 18.19 -1.38
CA GLY A 171 3.56 18.91 -2.20
C GLY A 171 5.01 18.46 -2.02
N PHE A 172 5.25 17.23 -1.56
CA PHE A 172 6.59 16.67 -1.45
C PHE A 172 7.23 16.55 -2.83
N HIS A 173 8.55 16.48 -2.85
CA HIS A 173 9.34 16.31 -4.07
C HIS A 173 10.11 15.00 -4.01
N VAL A 174 10.23 14.32 -5.15
CA VAL A 174 11.11 13.15 -5.26
C VAL A 174 12.53 13.63 -5.52
N VAL A 175 13.46 13.28 -4.64
CA VAL A 175 14.88 13.72 -4.71
C VAL A 175 15.82 12.67 -5.28
N ALA A 176 15.49 11.39 -5.12
CA ALA A 176 16.15 10.30 -5.82
C ALA A 176 15.22 9.09 -5.95
N GLN A 177 15.36 8.38 -7.07
CA GLN A 177 14.86 7.04 -7.23
C GLN A 177 16.07 6.12 -7.25
N SER A 178 16.35 5.45 -6.12
CA SER A 178 17.46 4.52 -6.10
C SER A 178 17.08 3.30 -6.92
N THR A 179 17.78 3.09 -8.03
CA THR A 179 17.88 1.80 -8.71
C THR A 179 19.05 0.99 -8.17
N GLU A 180 19.79 1.50 -7.17
CA GLU A 180 20.97 0.85 -6.67
C GLU A 180 20.65 -0.21 -5.60
N PRO A 181 21.05 -1.48 -5.81
CA PRO A 181 21.99 -2.17 -4.94
C PRO A 181 22.02 -2.06 -3.42
N GLN A 182 20.97 -1.81 -2.63
CA GLN A 182 21.18 -1.85 -1.17
C GLN A 182 21.54 -3.28 -0.72
N ARG A 183 22.84 -3.49 -0.46
CA ARG A 183 23.42 -4.75 0.00
C ARG A 183 22.90 -5.05 1.40
N THR A 184 21.90 -5.93 1.47
CA THR A 184 21.61 -6.70 2.69
C THR A 184 21.56 -8.18 2.34
N THR A 185 22.28 -8.95 3.13
CA THR A 185 22.64 -10.35 2.90
C THR A 185 21.42 -11.28 3.01
N VAL A 186 21.03 -11.83 1.85
CA VAL A 186 20.40 -13.15 1.58
C VAL A 186 19.05 -13.48 2.25
N VAL A 187 17.97 -13.26 1.51
CA VAL A 187 17.06 -14.31 0.97
C VAL A 187 16.66 -13.83 -0.43
N ILE A 188 16.39 -14.74 -1.37
CA ILE A 188 16.09 -14.48 -2.80
C ILE A 188 14.97 -13.44 -2.93
N ASP A 189 15.30 -12.16 -3.10
CA ASP A 189 14.40 -11.12 -3.57
C ASP A 189 15.24 -9.95 -4.09
N GLU A 190 14.73 -9.30 -5.13
CA GLU A 190 15.37 -8.18 -5.82
C GLU A 190 15.79 -7.06 -4.83
N PRO A 191 16.84 -6.26 -5.13
CA PRO A 191 17.19 -5.14 -4.28
C PRO A 191 16.00 -4.21 -4.11
N GLU A 192 15.66 -3.91 -2.86
CA GLU A 192 14.47 -3.16 -2.50
C GLU A 192 14.57 -1.75 -3.09
N LYS A 193 13.81 -1.47 -4.15
CA LYS A 193 13.78 -0.15 -4.79
C LYS A 193 13.23 0.86 -3.77
N THR A 194 13.97 1.93 -3.52
CA THR A 194 13.55 3.00 -2.61
C THR A 194 13.25 4.29 -3.37
N ILE A 195 12.20 4.99 -2.94
CA ILE A 195 11.88 6.35 -3.38
C ILE A 195 12.16 7.29 -2.22
N GLN A 196 12.95 8.33 -2.50
CA GLN A 196 13.27 9.35 -1.51
C GLN A 196 12.32 10.54 -1.68
N PHE A 197 11.48 10.80 -0.68
CA PHE A 197 10.58 11.95 -0.66
C PHE A 197 11.14 13.05 0.23
N GLN A 198 11.28 14.25 -0.31
CA GLN A 198 11.66 15.44 0.43
C GLN A 198 10.44 16.32 0.71
N MET A 199 10.40 16.88 1.92
CA MET A 199 9.38 17.84 2.33
C MET A 199 9.37 19.08 1.44
N ASN A 200 8.20 19.68 1.26
CA ASN A 200 8.07 20.98 0.61
C ASN A 200 8.72 22.11 1.44
N PRO A 201 9.64 22.91 0.88
CA PRO A 201 10.30 24.03 1.58
C PRO A 201 9.36 25.09 2.14
N SER A 202 8.19 25.27 1.52
CA SER A 202 7.23 26.30 1.85
C SER A 202 6.27 25.94 3.00
N ILE A 203 6.24 24.67 3.43
CA ILE A 203 5.35 24.26 4.52
C ILE A 203 5.81 24.87 5.85
N THR A 204 4.91 25.60 6.49
CA THR A 204 5.17 26.27 7.78
C THR A 204 5.08 25.32 8.98
N ASP A 205 5.72 25.66 10.11
CA ASP A 205 5.57 24.90 11.36
C ASP A 205 4.14 24.84 11.90
N ARG A 206 3.33 25.85 11.56
CA ARG A 206 1.91 25.87 11.89
C ARG A 206 1.17 24.80 11.08
N GLU A 207 1.44 24.71 9.79
CA GLU A 207 0.88 23.66 8.93
C GLU A 207 1.35 22.28 9.35
N LEU A 208 2.65 22.06 9.60
CA LEU A 208 3.17 20.76 10.07
C LEU A 208 2.44 20.28 11.32
N ARG A 209 2.18 21.16 12.28
CA ARG A 209 1.38 20.86 13.48
C ARG A 209 -0.05 20.43 13.15
N ARG A 210 -0.71 21.19 12.28
CA ARG A 210 -2.10 20.93 11.88
C ARG A 210 -2.25 19.62 11.10
N LEU A 211 -1.28 19.32 10.23
CA LEU A 211 -1.22 18.08 9.47
C LEU A 211 -0.96 16.89 10.39
N ALA A 212 0.03 16.98 11.28
CA ALA A 212 0.30 15.93 12.27
C ALA A 212 -0.92 15.66 13.18
N TRP A 213 -1.66 16.71 13.58
CA TRP A 213 -2.88 16.55 14.36
C TRP A 213 -4.01 15.87 13.59
N ALA A 214 -4.14 16.14 12.29
CA ALA A 214 -5.11 15.48 11.42
C ALA A 214 -4.87 13.96 11.29
N LEU A 215 -3.63 13.50 11.54
CA LEU A 215 -3.24 12.09 11.53
C LEU A 215 -3.51 11.34 12.87
N LYS A 216 -4.09 12.02 13.88
CA LYS A 216 -4.40 11.55 15.25
C LYS A 216 -3.19 11.16 16.14
N PRO A 217 -3.20 11.47 17.46
CA PRO A 217 -2.07 11.23 18.37
C PRO A 217 -1.74 9.75 18.65
N SER A 218 -2.70 8.83 18.53
CA SER A 218 -2.50 7.38 18.76
C SER A 218 -1.54 6.72 17.77
N HIS A 219 -1.08 7.44 16.76
CA HIS A 219 -0.17 6.97 15.71
C HIS A 219 1.28 7.44 15.92
N LEU A 220 1.59 8.09 17.05
CA LEU A 220 2.92 8.64 17.36
C LEU A 220 3.89 7.64 18.03
N GLU A 221 3.52 6.37 18.17
CA GLU A 221 4.44 5.35 18.71
C GLU A 221 5.43 4.87 17.63
N SER A 222 6.67 5.35 17.79
CA SER A 222 7.93 4.85 17.21
C SER A 222 7.88 4.35 15.75
N ALA A 223 7.85 5.27 14.78
CA ALA A 223 8.40 4.95 13.46
C ALA A 223 9.92 4.75 13.59
N ALA A 224 10.48 3.80 12.83
CA ALA A 224 11.93 3.57 12.80
C ALA A 224 12.64 4.85 12.36
N VAL A 225 13.53 5.37 13.21
CA VAL A 225 14.28 6.62 12.98
C VAL A 225 15.22 6.51 11.78
N ASP A 226 15.53 5.28 11.37
CA ASP A 226 16.53 4.96 10.36
C ASP A 226 16.07 5.27 8.91
N GLU A 227 14.79 5.62 8.71
CA GLU A 227 14.21 5.94 7.40
C GLU A 227 14.21 7.45 7.08
N PHE A 228 14.62 8.28 8.04
CA PHE A 228 14.62 9.73 7.90
C PHE A 228 16.03 10.30 7.87
N GLY A 229 16.33 11.05 6.83
CA GLY A 229 17.58 11.80 6.66
C GLY A 229 17.36 13.31 6.63
N LEU A 230 18.46 14.06 6.62
CA LEU A 230 18.45 15.49 6.35
C LEU A 230 19.12 15.75 5.00
N GLY A 231 18.39 16.39 4.09
CA GLY A 231 18.93 16.87 2.83
C GLY A 231 19.72 18.17 2.99
N ASP A 232 20.42 18.59 1.94
CA ASP A 232 21.26 19.80 1.95
C ASP A 232 20.48 21.11 1.86
N GLN A 233 19.19 21.03 1.53
CA GLN A 233 18.32 22.21 1.43
C GLN A 233 17.76 22.63 2.79
N HIS A 234 17.55 23.94 2.94
CA HIS A 234 16.88 24.53 4.09
C HIS A 234 15.43 24.86 3.75
N ARG A 235 14.60 24.97 4.79
CA ARG A 235 13.25 25.50 4.66
C ARG A 235 13.27 27.01 4.41
N ASP A 236 12.22 27.53 3.77
CA ASP A 236 12.15 28.95 3.43
C ASP A 236 12.20 29.85 4.67
N GLU A 237 12.92 30.97 4.58
CA GLU A 237 13.02 31.96 5.66
C GLU A 237 11.63 32.46 6.07
N GLY A 238 11.19 32.13 7.29
CA GLY A 238 9.86 32.45 7.81
C GLY A 238 8.92 31.25 8.02
N THR A 239 9.27 30.06 7.51
CA THR A 239 8.50 28.82 7.72
C THR A 239 8.87 28.10 9.02
N VAL A 240 10.10 28.31 9.50
CA VAL A 240 10.61 27.82 10.79
C VAL A 240 10.23 28.82 11.86
N ALA A 241 9.41 28.41 12.83
CA ALA A 241 9.22 29.20 14.03
C ALA A 241 10.56 29.26 14.76
N GLN A 242 11.00 30.46 15.16
CA GLN A 242 12.13 30.66 16.06
C GLN A 242 11.84 30.02 17.42
N THR A 243 11.92 28.69 17.48
CA THR A 243 11.71 27.87 18.67
C THR A 243 12.92 27.91 19.60
N ASP A 244 14.04 28.47 19.15
CA ASP A 244 15.24 28.74 19.95
C ASP A 244 15.04 29.86 20.98
N THR A 245 13.89 30.54 20.97
CA THR A 245 13.54 31.52 22.00
C THR A 245 12.55 30.92 23.00
N CYS A 246 12.74 31.19 24.30
CA CYS A 246 11.77 30.84 25.35
C CYS A 246 10.34 31.27 24.99
N PHE A 247 10.21 32.38 24.26
CA PHE A 247 8.94 32.89 23.76
C PHE A 247 8.35 32.00 22.65
N GLY A 248 9.16 31.50 21.71
CA GLY A 248 8.74 30.53 20.70
C GLY A 248 8.26 29.20 21.31
N TRP A 249 8.89 28.74 22.39
CA TRP A 249 8.47 27.56 23.14
C TRP A 249 7.14 27.78 23.88
N LEU A 250 7.01 28.91 24.58
CA LEU A 250 5.76 29.32 25.25
C LEU A 250 4.60 29.47 24.26
N MET A 251 4.83 30.14 23.13
CA MET A 251 3.82 30.29 22.09
C MET A 251 3.45 28.95 21.45
N SER A 252 4.40 28.01 21.33
CA SER A 252 4.11 26.64 20.88
C SER A 252 3.23 25.87 21.85
N ILE A 253 3.41 26.03 23.16
CA ILE A 253 2.55 25.43 24.19
C ILE A 253 1.16 26.06 24.16
N ILE A 254 1.09 27.40 24.15
CA ILE A 254 -0.18 28.13 24.12
C ILE A 254 -0.98 27.75 22.87
N THR A 255 -0.37 27.75 21.69
CA THR A 255 -1.05 27.30 20.46
C THR A 255 -1.48 25.84 20.53
N SER A 256 -0.68 24.95 21.10
CA SER A 256 -1.05 23.54 21.27
C SER A 256 -2.22 23.35 22.24
N ILE A 257 -2.34 24.20 23.28
CA ILE A 257 -3.46 24.18 24.22
C ILE A 257 -4.74 24.75 23.57
N PHE A 258 -4.64 25.86 22.85
CA PHE A 258 -5.79 26.47 22.18
C PHE A 258 -6.31 25.65 20.99
N ASP A 259 -5.44 24.97 20.26
CA ASP A 259 -5.83 24.06 19.17
C ASP A 259 -6.44 22.74 19.69
N ALA A 260 -6.23 22.39 20.96
CA ALA A 260 -6.82 21.22 21.62
C ALA A 260 -8.22 21.49 22.21
N LEU A 261 -8.65 22.76 22.26
CA LEU A 261 -10.00 23.11 22.68
C LEU A 261 -10.95 23.00 21.47
N PRO A 262 -12.09 22.31 21.61
CA PRO A 262 -13.10 22.29 20.56
C PRO A 262 -13.72 23.70 20.49
N LEU A 263 -13.26 24.51 19.55
CA LEU A 263 -13.97 25.73 19.18
C LEU A 263 -15.26 25.31 18.47
N HIS A 264 -16.34 25.20 19.25
CA HIS A 264 -17.70 25.21 18.72
C HIS A 264 -17.94 26.58 18.08
N SER A 265 -17.98 26.59 16.75
CA SER A 265 -18.64 27.60 15.92
C SER A 265 -19.03 26.95 14.60
#